data_AF-A0A1E9DJZ0-F1
#
_entry.id   AF-A0A1E9DJZ0-F1
#
_cell.length_a   1.000
_cell.length_b   1.000
_cell.length_c   1.000
_cell.angle_alpha   90.00
_cell.angle_beta   90.00
_cell.angle_gamma   90.00
#
_symmetry.space_group_name_H-M   'P 1'
#
loop_
_entity.id
_entity.type
_entity.pdbx_description
1 polymer ?
#
loop_
_entity_poly.entity_id
_entity_poly.type
_entity_poly.pdbx_seq_one_letter_code
_entity_poly.pdbx_strand_id
1 'polypeptide(L)'
;MKKIYLAGGCFWGVEAYFKDIKGVEDTLVGYANGNSEKTTYENLYQTDHAETVEISYDGKEESLERILEYFYYIIDPFSINKQGNDIGRQYRSGIFSKDEKDLEFAKKFLQEKQKNEERKIQIQVEKLENFVKAEDYHQDYLEKNPNGYCHIDLLDKPNLD
;
A
#
# COMPACT_ATOMS: atom_id res chain seq x y z
N MET A 1 7.31 9.19 -14.93
CA MET A 1 7.28 8.75 -13.53
C MET A 1 6.00 9.26 -12.85
N LYS A 2 5.18 8.32 -12.39
CA LYS A 2 3.96 8.55 -11.61
C LYS A 2 4.20 8.05 -10.18
N LYS A 3 3.37 8.49 -9.23
CA LYS A 3 3.45 8.06 -7.83
C LYS A 3 2.08 7.70 -7.29
N ILE A 4 2.00 6.62 -6.53
CA ILE A 4 0.82 6.22 -5.77
C ILE A 4 1.27 5.75 -4.38
N TYR A 5 0.41 5.91 -3.37
CA TYR A 5 0.72 5.57 -1.99
C TYR A 5 -0.26 4.51 -1.51
N LEU A 6 0.24 3.32 -1.17
CA LEU A 6 -0.59 2.16 -0.86
C LEU A 6 -0.34 1.70 0.57
N ALA A 7 -1.40 1.72 1.39
CA ALA A 7 -1.41 1.17 2.74
C ALA A 7 -2.09 -0.20 2.69
N GLY A 8 -1.38 -1.25 3.06
CA GLY A 8 -1.81 -2.64 2.85
C GLY A 8 -1.46 -3.58 3.98
N GLY A 9 -1.38 -3.08 5.22
CA GLY A 9 -0.86 -3.85 6.34
C GLY A 9 0.60 -3.51 6.62
N CYS A 10 1.36 -4.48 7.15
CA CYS A 10 2.79 -4.31 7.39
C CYS A 10 3.51 -3.98 6.08
N PHE A 11 4.10 -2.79 5.99
CA PHE A 11 4.67 -2.26 4.76
C PHE A 11 5.90 -3.03 4.23
N TRP A 12 6.53 -3.90 5.02
CA TRP A 12 7.71 -4.66 4.61
C TRP A 12 7.38 -5.65 3.49
N GLY A 13 6.27 -6.38 3.64
CA GLY A 13 5.81 -7.30 2.61
C GLY A 13 5.30 -6.57 1.37
N VAL A 14 4.59 -5.45 1.56
CA VAL A 14 4.05 -4.65 0.45
C VAL A 14 5.20 -4.06 -0.37
N GLU A 15 6.21 -3.46 0.29
CA GLU A 15 7.39 -2.90 -0.38
C GLU A 15 8.13 -3.99 -1.16
N ALA A 16 8.48 -5.10 -0.51
CA ALA A 16 9.18 -6.21 -1.15
C ALA A 16 8.41 -6.75 -2.36
N TYR A 17 7.09 -6.85 -2.25
CA TYR A 17 6.26 -7.32 -3.36
C TYR A 17 6.32 -6.38 -4.57
N PHE A 18 6.22 -5.06 -4.34
CA PHE A 18 6.20 -4.05 -5.41
C PHE A 18 7.56 -3.81 -6.05
N LYS A 19 8.66 -3.99 -5.32
CA LYS A 19 10.02 -3.87 -5.87
C LYS A 19 10.30 -4.82 -7.03
N ASP A 20 9.67 -5.99 -7.03
CA ASP A 20 9.84 -7.00 -8.09
C ASP A 20 8.92 -6.79 -9.30
N ILE A 21 8.06 -5.76 -9.29
CA ILE A 21 7.10 -5.52 -10.37
C ILE A 21 7.79 -4.72 -11.48
N LYS A 22 7.73 -5.25 -12.70
CA LYS A 22 8.24 -4.55 -13.88
C LYS A 22 7.56 -3.19 -14.05
N GLY A 23 8.35 -2.15 -14.31
CA GLY A 23 7.87 -0.78 -14.45
C GLY A 23 7.78 0.00 -13.13
N VAL A 24 7.91 -0.66 -11.97
CA VAL A 24 8.21 0.01 -10.70
C VAL A 24 9.69 0.38 -10.70
N GLU A 25 9.96 1.67 -10.47
CA GLU A 25 11.32 2.24 -10.51
C GLU A 25 11.90 2.45 -9.11
N ASP A 26 11.05 2.76 -8.12
CA ASP A 26 11.48 2.99 -6.73
C ASP A 26 10.31 2.77 -5.75
N THR A 27 10.65 2.42 -4.51
CA THR A 27 9.70 2.24 -3.40
C THR A 27 10.24 2.90 -2.14
N LEU A 28 9.35 3.55 -1.37
CA LEU A 28 9.69 4.07 -0.04
C LEU A 28 8.60 3.72 0.96
N VAL A 29 9.00 3.17 2.10
CA VAL A 29 8.07 2.94 3.21
C VAL A 29 7.97 4.17 4.13
N GLY A 30 6.77 4.40 4.65
CA GLY A 30 6.48 5.55 5.50
C GLY A 30 5.11 5.49 6.14
N TYR A 31 4.74 6.63 6.72
CA TYR A 31 3.56 6.81 7.54
C TYR A 31 2.70 7.91 6.91
N ALA A 32 1.49 7.57 6.48
CA ALA A 32 0.62 8.49 5.73
C ALA A 32 -0.68 8.81 6.44
N ASN A 33 -1.23 9.98 6.11
CA ASN A 33 -2.58 10.42 6.48
C ASN A 33 -2.88 10.28 7.98
N GLY A 34 -1.93 10.65 8.83
CA GLY A 34 -2.15 10.81 10.26
C GLY A 34 -2.36 12.27 10.67
N ASN A 35 -2.52 12.48 11.97
CA ASN A 35 -2.87 13.76 12.60
C ASN A 35 -1.66 14.68 12.87
N SER A 36 -0.48 14.36 12.34
CA SER A 36 0.75 15.10 12.58
C SER A 36 1.68 15.08 11.35
N GLU A 37 2.44 16.16 11.16
CA GLU A 37 3.47 16.26 10.11
C GLU A 37 4.73 15.43 10.40
N LYS A 38 4.83 14.89 11.63
CA LYS A 38 5.97 14.09 12.09
C LYS A 38 5.46 12.95 12.94
N THR A 39 6.04 11.77 12.73
CA THR A 39 5.82 10.59 13.57
C THR A 39 7.05 9.69 13.51
N THR A 40 7.08 8.67 14.37
CA THR A 40 8.06 7.58 14.38
C THR A 40 7.30 6.28 14.52
N TYR A 41 7.97 5.16 14.26
CA TYR A 41 7.34 3.84 14.41
C TYR A 41 6.68 3.66 15.79
N GLU A 42 7.35 4.12 16.86
CA GLU A 42 6.85 4.00 18.23
C GLU A 42 5.64 4.91 18.51
N ASN A 43 5.43 5.96 17.72
CA ASN A 43 4.36 6.93 17.92
C ASN A 43 3.18 6.76 16.94
N LEU A 44 3.25 5.77 16.03
CA LEU A 44 2.21 5.51 15.03
C LEU A 44 0.81 5.40 15.65
N TYR A 45 0.69 4.66 16.75
CA TYR A 45 -0.59 4.42 17.41
C TYR A 45 -1.24 5.70 17.97
N GLN A 46 -0.45 6.74 18.29
CA GLN A 46 -0.95 8.02 18.81
C GLN A 46 -1.32 8.99 17.68
N THR A 47 -0.62 8.85 16.55
CA THR A 47 -0.66 9.83 15.46
C THR A 47 -1.60 9.41 14.33
N ASP A 48 -2.17 8.20 14.39
CA ASP A 48 -3.19 7.67 13.46
C ASP A 48 -2.73 7.56 11.99
N HIS A 49 -1.43 7.58 11.75
CA HIS A 49 -0.87 7.31 10.42
C HIS A 49 -1.10 5.84 10.02
N ALA A 50 -1.18 5.59 8.72
CA ALA A 50 -1.10 4.25 8.13
C ALA A 50 0.33 3.94 7.70
N GLU A 51 0.79 2.73 7.96
CA GLU A 51 1.94 2.18 7.24
C GLU A 51 1.62 2.13 5.75
N THR A 52 2.48 2.74 4.96
CA THR A 52 2.21 3.06 3.55
C THR A 52 3.49 2.91 2.74
N VAL A 53 3.36 2.37 1.53
CA VAL A 53 4.43 2.33 0.52
C VAL A 53 4.15 3.40 -0.54
N GLU A 54 5.07 4.34 -0.73
CA GLU A 54 5.14 5.16 -1.93
C GLU A 54 5.74 4.33 -3.05
N ILE A 55 5.01 4.19 -4.16
CA ILE A 55 5.46 3.46 -5.36
C ILE A 55 5.68 4.47 -6.48
N SER A 56 6.92 4.59 -6.94
CA SER A 56 7.28 5.34 -8.14
C SER A 56 7.37 4.38 -9.33
N TYR A 57 6.65 4.67 -10.41
CA TYR A 57 6.57 3.78 -11.57
C TYR A 57 6.54 4.53 -12.91
N ASP A 58 7.00 3.90 -13.98
CA ASP A 58 6.83 4.39 -15.34
C ASP A 58 5.45 4.00 -15.88
N GLY A 59 4.55 4.99 -15.97
CA GLY A 59 3.21 4.84 -16.53
C GLY A 59 3.13 4.36 -17.99
N LYS A 60 4.26 4.27 -18.70
CA LYS A 60 4.36 3.67 -20.04
C LYS A 60 4.66 2.17 -20.00
N GLU A 61 5.38 1.70 -18.98
CA GLU A 61 5.70 0.30 -18.80
C GLU A 61 4.65 -0.42 -17.95
N GLU A 62 4.12 0.28 -16.93
CA GLU A 62 3.12 -0.28 -16.04
C GLU A 62 1.97 0.71 -15.77
N SER A 63 0.73 0.22 -15.85
CA SER A 63 -0.48 1.05 -15.71
C SER A 63 -0.93 1.17 -14.25
N LEU A 64 -1.63 2.26 -13.92
CA LEU A 64 -2.24 2.39 -12.59
C LEU A 64 -3.21 1.22 -12.31
N GLU A 65 -3.92 0.75 -13.34
CA GLU A 65 -4.82 -0.41 -13.22
C GLU A 65 -4.09 -1.63 -12.71
N ARG A 66 -2.97 -2.01 -13.35
CA ARG A 66 -2.17 -3.17 -12.95
C ARG A 66 -1.54 -2.97 -11.57
N ILE A 67 -1.04 -1.77 -11.24
CA ILE A 67 -0.57 -1.46 -9.88
C ILE A 67 -1.68 -1.71 -8.83
N LEU A 68 -2.92 -1.30 -9.12
CA LEU A 68 -4.06 -1.53 -8.22
C LEU A 68 -4.53 -2.99 -8.21
N GLU A 69 -4.43 -3.72 -9.32
CA GLU A 69 -4.68 -5.17 -9.36
C GLU A 69 -3.69 -5.93 -8.47
N TYR A 70 -2.40 -5.62 -8.61
CA TYR A 70 -1.35 -6.18 -7.77
C TYR A 70 -1.60 -5.89 -6.29
N PHE A 71 -1.98 -4.65 -5.96
CA PHE A 71 -2.32 -4.28 -4.59
C PHE A 71 -3.54 -5.05 -4.05
N TYR A 72 -4.62 -5.11 -4.84
CA TYR A 72 -5.85 -5.81 -4.45
C TYR A 72 -5.60 -7.31 -4.24
N TYR A 73 -4.68 -7.90 -5.00
CA TYR A 73 -4.32 -9.32 -4.90
C TYR A 73 -3.64 -9.69 -3.58
N ILE A 74 -2.76 -8.83 -3.06
CA ILE A 74 -1.89 -9.16 -1.92
C ILE A 74 -2.46 -8.81 -0.54
N ILE A 75 -3.64 -8.18 -0.48
CA ILE A 75 -4.30 -7.79 0.78
C ILE A 75 -5.64 -8.50 0.96
N ASP A 76 -6.17 -8.54 2.19
CA ASP A 76 -7.60 -8.76 2.43
C ASP A 76 -8.36 -7.45 2.21
N PRO A 77 -9.11 -7.29 1.09
CA PRO A 77 -9.77 -6.02 0.77
C PRO A 77 -11.02 -5.75 1.64
N PHE A 78 -11.47 -6.73 2.43
CA PHE A 78 -12.65 -6.64 3.28
C PHE A 78 -12.31 -6.41 4.75
N SER A 79 -11.03 -6.50 5.11
CA SER A 79 -10.56 -6.35 6.47
C SER A 79 -10.56 -4.87 6.90
N ILE A 80 -10.88 -4.63 8.16
CA ILE A 80 -10.91 -3.30 8.77
C ILE A 80 -9.79 -3.21 9.79
N ASN A 81 -8.85 -2.27 9.60
CA ASN A 81 -7.74 -2.00 10.53
C ASN A 81 -6.93 -3.25 10.89
N LYS A 82 -6.71 -4.14 9.92
CA LYS A 82 -6.00 -5.41 10.10
C LYS A 82 -5.56 -5.98 8.76
N GLN A 83 -4.38 -6.58 8.71
CA GLN A 83 -3.92 -7.47 7.63
C GLN A 83 -3.12 -8.62 8.23
N GLY A 84 -3.43 -9.87 7.84
CA GLY A 84 -2.80 -11.05 8.45
C GLY A 84 -2.95 -11.06 9.98
N ASN A 85 -1.82 -11.10 10.69
CA ASN A 85 -1.79 -11.05 12.16
C ASN A 85 -1.64 -9.63 12.73
N ASP A 86 -1.45 -8.63 11.87
CA ASP A 86 -1.19 -7.24 12.25
C ASP A 86 -2.51 -6.49 12.45
N ILE A 87 -2.77 -6.05 13.67
CA ILE A 87 -4.05 -5.43 14.08
C ILE A 87 -3.80 -4.00 14.57
N GLY A 88 -4.54 -3.06 14.02
CA GLY A 88 -4.46 -1.64 14.39
C GLY A 88 -4.76 -0.73 13.21
N ARG A 89 -5.11 0.54 13.50
CA ARG A 89 -5.41 1.52 12.45
C ARG A 89 -4.21 1.84 11.57
N GLN A 90 -3.00 1.63 12.05
CA GLN A 90 -1.78 1.74 11.27
C GLN A 90 -1.70 0.69 10.14
N TYR A 91 -2.44 -0.42 10.25
CA TYR A 91 -2.50 -1.50 9.26
C TYR A 91 -3.80 -1.47 8.44
N ARG A 92 -4.48 -0.32 8.38
CA ARG A 92 -5.67 -0.15 7.54
C ARG A 92 -5.30 -0.18 6.06
N SER A 93 -6.24 -0.65 5.25
CA SER A 93 -6.07 -0.67 3.79
C SER A 93 -6.47 0.67 3.17
N GLY A 94 -5.62 1.25 2.33
CA GLY A 94 -5.85 2.55 1.73
C GLY A 94 -5.06 2.81 0.45
N ILE A 95 -5.65 3.61 -0.44
CA ILE A 95 -5.04 4.13 -1.66
C ILE A 95 -5.03 5.64 -1.55
N PHE A 96 -3.85 6.24 -1.55
CA PHE A 96 -3.67 7.68 -1.42
C PHE A 96 -2.93 8.26 -2.63
N SER A 97 -3.35 9.45 -3.07
CA SER A 97 -2.69 10.19 -4.14
C SER A 97 -2.85 11.70 -3.96
N LYS A 98 -1.93 12.45 -4.56
CA LYS A 98 -2.06 13.91 -4.74
C LYS A 98 -2.84 14.28 -6.01
N ASP A 99 -2.94 13.36 -6.97
CA ASP A 99 -3.66 13.56 -8.24
C ASP A 99 -5.12 13.08 -8.10
N GLU A 100 -6.07 14.00 -8.29
CA GLU A 100 -7.50 13.69 -8.24
C GLU A 100 -7.92 12.67 -9.30
N LYS A 101 -7.24 12.63 -10.46
CA LYS A 101 -7.55 11.66 -11.52
C LYS A 101 -7.21 10.23 -11.10
N ASP A 102 -6.11 10.05 -10.38
CA ASP A 102 -5.72 8.75 -9.85
C ASP A 102 -6.71 8.29 -8.77
N LEU A 103 -7.21 9.22 -7.93
CA LEU A 103 -8.23 8.92 -6.93
C LEU A 103 -9.57 8.55 -7.57
N GLU A 104 -10.00 9.27 -8.61
CA GLU A 104 -11.21 8.91 -9.37
C GLU A 104 -11.08 7.55 -10.04
N PHE A 105 -9.90 7.25 -10.61
CA PHE A 105 -9.61 5.96 -11.20
C PHE A 105 -9.66 4.85 -10.16
N ALA A 106 -8.98 5.00 -9.02
CA ALA A 106 -8.99 4.03 -7.93
C ALA A 106 -10.40 3.78 -7.36
N LYS A 107 -11.22 4.82 -7.23
CA LYS A 107 -12.63 4.67 -6.81
C LYS A 107 -13.42 3.83 -7.81
N LYS A 108 -13.27 4.09 -9.11
CA LYS A 108 -13.95 3.30 -10.17
C LYS A 108 -13.45 1.86 -10.18
N PHE A 109 -12.15 1.65 -10.06
CA PHE A 109 -11.54 0.33 -9.95
C PHE A 109 -12.18 -0.50 -8.82
N LEU A 110 -12.23 0.06 -7.60
CA LEU A 110 -12.85 -0.62 -6.46
C LEU A 110 -14.36 -0.83 -6.63
N GLN A 111 -15.06 0.10 -7.28
CA GLN A 111 -16.49 -0.07 -7.62
C GLN A 111 -16.72 -1.24 -8.57
N GLU A 112 -15.85 -1.43 -9.57
CA GLU A 112 -15.93 -2.58 -10.48
C GLU A 112 -15.61 -3.89 -9.75
N LYS A 113 -14.58 -3.92 -8.89
CA LYS A 113 -14.29 -5.08 -8.04
C LYS A 113 -15.47 -5.45 -7.15
N GLN A 114 -16.08 -4.46 -6.49
CA GLN A 114 -17.22 -4.66 -5.58
C GLN A 114 -18.41 -5.38 -6.23
N LYS A 115 -18.62 -5.23 -7.55
CA LYS A 115 -19.73 -5.91 -8.25
C LYS A 115 -19.65 -7.44 -8.20
N ASN A 116 -18.43 -7.98 -8.05
CA ASN A 116 -18.18 -9.41 -7.98
C ASN A 116 -18.08 -9.93 -6.54
N GLU A 117 -18.29 -9.07 -5.54
CA GLU A 117 -18.05 -9.37 -4.14
C GLU A 117 -19.32 -9.18 -3.31
N GLU A 118 -19.69 -10.19 -2.52
CA GLU A 118 -20.82 -10.08 -1.59
C GLU A 118 -20.47 -9.22 -0.36
N ARG A 119 -19.21 -9.26 0.06
CA ARG A 119 -18.70 -8.47 1.18
C ARG A 119 -18.31 -7.08 0.70
N LYS A 120 -18.60 -6.07 1.51
CA LYS A 120 -18.19 -4.70 1.22
C LYS A 120 -16.67 -4.56 1.33
N ILE A 121 -16.03 -4.10 0.25
CA ILE A 121 -14.63 -3.68 0.21
C ILE A 121 -14.42 -2.49 1.15
N GLN A 122 -13.38 -2.55 1.98
CA GLN A 122 -13.07 -1.58 3.03
C GLN A 122 -11.86 -0.70 2.72
N ILE A 123 -11.24 -0.89 1.56
CA ILE A 123 -10.09 -0.08 1.10
C ILE A 123 -10.52 1.38 0.99
N GLN A 124 -9.81 2.26 1.69
CA GLN A 124 -10.03 3.71 1.65
C GLN A 124 -9.43 4.30 0.37
N VAL A 125 -10.07 5.32 -0.22
CA VAL A 125 -9.49 6.10 -1.32
C VAL A 125 -9.57 7.57 -0.99
N GLU A 126 -8.44 8.15 -0.61
CA GLU A 126 -8.37 9.48 -0.01
C GLU A 126 -7.21 10.28 -0.61
N LYS A 127 -7.31 11.61 -0.53
CA LYS A 127 -6.19 12.46 -0.88
C LYS A 127 -5.02 12.19 0.06
N LEU A 128 -3.81 12.21 -0.46
CA LEU A 128 -2.62 12.18 0.38
C LEU A 128 -2.43 13.56 1.03
N GLU A 129 -2.64 13.62 2.34
CA GLU A 129 -2.49 14.85 3.14
C GLU A 129 -1.06 15.00 3.65
N ASN A 130 -0.47 13.94 4.21
CA ASN A 130 0.92 13.90 4.65
C ASN A 130 1.54 12.51 4.44
N PHE A 131 2.87 12.49 4.31
CA PHE A 131 3.67 11.28 4.24
C PHE A 131 5.01 11.53 4.94
N VAL A 132 5.27 10.78 6.00
CA VAL A 132 6.52 10.82 6.76
C VAL A 132 7.31 9.58 6.40
N LYS A 133 8.49 9.75 5.79
CA LYS A 133 9.38 8.62 5.48
C LYS A 133 9.72 7.87 6.78
N ALA A 134 9.58 6.55 6.76
CA ALA A 134 9.98 5.70 7.88
C ALA A 134 11.52 5.64 8.00
N GLU A 135 11.97 5.23 9.16
CA GLU A 135 13.38 5.09 9.53
C GLU A 135 14.11 4.12 8.57
N ASP A 136 15.41 4.34 8.34
CA ASP A 136 16.19 3.61 7.33
C ASP A 136 16.30 2.09 7.59
N TYR A 137 16.02 1.65 8.82
CA TYR A 137 15.97 0.22 9.15
C TYR A 137 14.68 -0.47 8.66
N HIS A 138 13.63 0.29 8.35
CA HIS A 138 12.39 -0.23 7.75
C HIS A 138 12.44 -0.28 6.23
N GLN A 139 13.21 0.61 5.59
CA GLN A 139 13.40 0.58 4.14
C GLN A 139 14.07 -0.74 3.74
N ASP A 140 13.62 -1.38 2.68
CA ASP A 140 14.20 -2.62 2.14
C ASP A 140 14.30 -3.74 3.21
N TYR A 141 13.37 -3.78 4.16
CA TYR A 141 13.54 -4.62 5.35
C TYR A 141 13.75 -6.10 5.00
N LEU A 142 12.99 -6.64 4.04
CA LEU A 142 13.10 -8.04 3.62
C LEU A 142 14.29 -8.34 2.72
N GLU A 143 14.89 -7.33 2.07
CA GLU A 143 16.20 -7.51 1.42
C GLU A 143 17.31 -7.65 2.46
N LYS A 144 17.24 -6.82 3.51
CA LYS A 144 18.19 -6.84 4.64
C LYS A 144 17.99 -8.07 5.52
N ASN A 145 16.75 -8.57 5.61
CA ASN A 145 16.34 -9.68 6.47
C ASN A 145 15.49 -10.67 5.65
N PRO A 146 16.09 -11.55 4.83
CA PRO A 146 15.35 -12.44 3.92
C PRO A 146 14.39 -13.42 4.62
N ASN A 147 14.62 -13.73 5.90
CA ASN A 147 13.75 -14.56 6.74
C ASN A 147 12.93 -13.73 7.74
N GLY A 148 12.81 -12.43 7.49
CA GLY A 148 12.03 -11.51 8.30
C GLY A 148 10.53 -11.79 8.22
N TYR A 149 9.76 -11.15 9.10
CA TYR A 149 8.31 -11.29 9.10
C TYR A 149 7.70 -10.74 7.81
N CYS A 150 6.84 -11.52 7.17
CA CYS A 150 6.05 -11.13 6.01
C CYS A 150 4.68 -11.83 6.08
N HIS A 151 3.60 -11.06 5.91
CA HIS A 151 2.24 -11.60 5.88
C HIS A 151 1.73 -11.84 4.44
N ILE A 152 2.54 -11.48 3.44
CA ILE A 152 2.26 -11.65 2.00
C ILE A 152 3.11 -12.81 1.47
N ASP A 153 2.51 -13.65 0.64
CA ASP A 153 3.28 -14.65 -0.14
C ASP A 153 3.97 -13.95 -1.32
N LEU A 154 5.27 -13.71 -1.20
CA LEU A 154 6.04 -12.98 -2.22
C LEU A 154 6.24 -13.79 -3.50
N LEU A 155 6.07 -15.12 -3.46
CA LEU A 155 6.24 -16.00 -4.61
C LEU A 155 4.94 -16.13 -5.43
N ASP A 156 3.80 -15.81 -4.82
CA ASP A 156 2.51 -15.88 -5.47
C ASP A 156 2.22 -14.57 -6.22
N LYS A 157 2.37 -14.61 -7.55
CA LYS A 157 2.12 -13.47 -8.44
C LYS A 157 0.88 -13.76 -9.29
N PRO A 158 -0.09 -12.82 -9.38
CA PRO A 158 -1.25 -13.01 -10.22
C PRO A 158 -0.84 -13.04 -11.70
N ASN A 159 -1.50 -13.89 -12.48
CA ASN A 159 -1.41 -13.82 -13.93
C ASN A 159 -2.27 -12.65 -14.44
N LEU A 160 -1.63 -11.52 -14.73
CA LEU A 160 -2.27 -10.30 -15.24
C LEU A 160 -2.00 -10.07 -16.74
N ASP A 161 -1.57 -11.12 -17.45
CA ASP A 161 -1.27 -11.10 -18.90
C ASP A 161 -2.45 -11.56 -19.77
#